data_AF-A0A6J6TTZ6-F1
#
_entry.id   AF-A0A6J6TTZ6-F1
#
_cell.length_a   1.000
_cell.length_b   1.000
_cell.length_c   1.000
_cell.angle_alpha   90.00
_cell.angle_beta   90.00
_cell.angle_gamma   90.00
#
_symmetry.space_group_name_H-M   'P 1'
#
loop_
_entity.id
_entity.type
_entity.pdbx_description
1 polymer ?
#
loop_
_entity_poly.entity_id
_entity_poly.type
_entity_poly.pdbx_seq_one_letter_code
_entity_poly.pdbx_strand_id
1 'polypeptide(L)'
;MELDQFGDVVDARLRAWNLAYEELRTKPVAMHQSVRDTYFAPEIAIDFVSRAWRAGSAQQVFELTPATRDRYRPDGAVAYFNVLWQRVGDYVVEVGNDLTEVRMLQMQLKDHESASATAMQARIVAQERERIARDLHDSVIQQLFASVLLLNSLAGNSSSPDCAQATQRVAETLSQVITEIRECILHVRETIPSSLEMELRDVVGFLVGATATRFVVDIADDVRCDGEIRSNIRAVVRESATNAVKHGHAENITISVVRSGYHVIVYIADDGVGMPDEPSASSGLSNLRGRARSPRRVNDREAA
;
A
#
# COMPACT_ATOMS: atom_id res chain seq x y z
N MET A 1 41.21 -4.73 45.39
CA MET A 1 39.77 -4.53 45.59
C MET A 1 39.61 -3.97 46.97
N GLU A 2 38.74 -2.99 47.13
CA GLU A 2 38.44 -2.35 48.40
C GLU A 2 37.05 -2.81 48.83
N LEU A 3 36.94 -3.23 50.09
CA LEU A 3 35.70 -3.70 50.70
C LEU A 3 35.27 -2.70 51.77
N ASP A 4 33.96 -2.53 51.95
CA ASP A 4 33.44 -1.87 53.13
C ASP A 4 33.37 -2.81 54.34
N GLN A 5 32.89 -2.28 55.47
CA GLN A 5 32.73 -3.02 56.73
C GLN A 5 31.71 -4.18 56.66
N PHE A 6 30.89 -4.24 55.60
CA PHE A 6 29.90 -5.29 55.38
C PHE A 6 30.39 -6.36 54.39
N GLY A 7 31.60 -6.20 53.85
CA GLY A 7 32.19 -7.12 52.88
C GLY A 7 31.77 -6.84 51.44
N ASP A 8 31.20 -5.65 51.18
CA ASP A 8 30.75 -5.24 49.86
C ASP A 8 31.89 -4.56 49.10
N VAL A 9 31.97 -4.83 47.80
CA VAL A 9 32.99 -4.21 46.96
C VAL A 9 32.63 -2.75 46.81
N VAL A 10 33.49 -1.86 47.27
CA VAL A 10 33.32 -0.41 47.08
C VAL A 10 34.16 0.09 45.92
N ASP A 11 35.31 -0.53 45.64
CA ASP A 11 36.09 -0.27 44.43
C ASP A 11 36.91 -1.50 44.02
N ALA A 12 37.22 -1.59 42.73
CA ALA A 12 38.11 -2.59 42.16
C ALA A 12 39.11 -1.92 41.21
N ARG A 13 40.23 -2.60 40.94
CA ARG A 13 41.24 -2.10 40.00
C ARG A 13 41.28 -3.00 38.79
N LEU A 14 41.24 -2.38 37.62
CA LEU A 14 41.33 -3.09 36.35
C LEU A 14 42.69 -3.76 36.22
N ARG A 15 42.71 -5.06 35.93
CA ARG A 15 43.94 -5.84 35.76
C ARG A 15 44.28 -6.10 34.31
N ALA A 16 43.27 -6.27 33.47
CA ALA A 16 43.42 -6.50 32.04
C ALA A 16 42.16 -6.03 31.32
N TRP A 17 42.28 -5.71 30.04
CA TRP A 17 41.17 -5.33 29.16
C TRP A 17 41.39 -5.95 27.77
N ASN A 18 40.29 -6.26 27.09
CA ASN A 18 40.36 -6.77 25.72
C ASN A 18 40.46 -5.63 24.71
N LEU A 19 41.62 -5.54 24.04
CA LEU A 19 41.92 -4.51 23.02
C LEU A 19 40.96 -4.56 21.82
N ALA A 20 40.25 -5.66 21.57
CA ALA A 20 39.24 -5.72 20.50
C ALA A 20 38.09 -4.71 20.69
N TYR A 21 37.88 -4.21 21.91
CA TYR A 21 36.89 -3.18 22.21
C TYR A 21 37.47 -1.75 22.20
N GLU A 22 38.72 -1.58 21.80
CA GLU A 22 39.38 -0.26 21.74
C GLU A 22 38.75 0.63 20.66
N GLU A 23 38.29 0.05 19.54
CA GLU A 23 37.59 0.78 18.46
C GLU A 23 36.25 1.40 18.90
N LEU A 24 35.65 0.84 19.96
CA LEU A 24 34.41 1.37 20.55
C LEU A 24 34.69 2.45 21.61
N ARG A 25 35.95 2.87 21.79
CA ARG A 25 36.35 3.84 22.81
C ARG A 25 36.89 5.15 22.23
N THR A 26 36.47 6.26 22.83
CA THR A 26 36.99 7.62 22.59
C THR A 26 38.07 8.00 23.59
N LYS A 27 38.26 7.20 24.65
CA LYS A 27 39.32 7.38 25.65
C LYS A 27 39.99 6.04 26.00
N PRO A 28 41.32 6.02 26.16
CA PRO A 28 42.05 4.82 26.54
C PRO A 28 41.77 4.44 27.99
N VAL A 29 41.91 3.16 28.31
CA VAL A 29 41.79 2.62 29.67
C VAL A 29 43.12 2.05 30.10
N ALA A 30 43.60 2.47 31.28
CA ALA A 30 44.90 2.11 31.79
C ALA A 30 44.82 0.89 32.73
N MET A 31 45.89 0.10 32.79
CA MET A 31 46.03 -0.91 33.84
C MET A 31 46.06 -0.26 35.23
N HIS A 32 45.51 -0.97 36.21
CA HIS A 32 45.37 -0.55 37.61
C HIS A 32 44.48 0.68 37.86
N GLN A 33 43.82 1.19 36.81
CA GLN A 33 42.81 2.23 36.94
C GLN A 33 41.65 1.74 37.83
N SER A 34 41.11 2.66 38.63
CA SER A 34 39.92 2.40 39.43
C SER A 34 38.74 2.06 38.52
N VAL A 35 37.96 1.06 38.90
CA VAL A 35 36.72 0.70 38.22
C VAL A 35 35.78 1.91 38.20
N ARG A 36 35.72 2.69 39.29
CA ARG A 36 34.92 3.93 39.36
C ARG A 36 35.26 4.96 38.28
N ASP A 37 36.48 4.91 37.74
CA ASP A 37 36.91 5.82 36.66
C ASP A 37 36.59 5.28 35.25
N THR A 38 36.15 4.01 35.11
CA THR A 38 36.04 3.29 33.83
C THR A 38 34.61 2.97 33.36
N TYR A 39 33.55 3.16 34.16
CA TYR A 39 32.17 2.72 33.82
C TYR A 39 31.10 3.85 33.83
N PHE A 40 29.88 3.53 33.35
CA PHE A 40 28.63 4.28 33.63
C PHE A 40 28.45 4.46 35.14
N ALA A 41 27.71 5.50 35.57
CA ALA A 41 27.42 5.90 36.97
C ALA A 41 28.04 4.92 37.98
N PRO A 42 29.23 5.24 38.54
CA PRO A 42 30.13 4.28 39.19
C PRO A 42 29.45 3.32 40.17
N GLU A 43 28.37 3.77 40.78
CA GLU A 43 27.53 3.03 41.71
C GLU A 43 26.90 1.78 41.08
N ILE A 44 26.45 1.83 39.82
CA ILE A 44 25.82 0.69 39.13
C ILE A 44 26.84 -0.41 38.84
N ALA A 45 28.01 -0.06 38.29
CA ALA A 45 29.03 -1.06 37.98
C ALA A 45 29.53 -1.75 39.27
N ILE A 46 29.74 -0.98 40.32
CA ILE A 46 30.16 -1.48 41.63
C ILE A 46 29.10 -2.39 42.26
N ASP A 47 27.82 -2.10 42.09
CA ASP A 47 26.73 -2.98 42.52
C ASP A 47 26.77 -4.34 41.80
N PHE A 48 26.96 -4.38 40.49
CA PHE A 48 27.07 -5.64 39.74
C PHE A 48 28.34 -6.43 40.11
N VAL A 49 29.47 -5.75 40.31
CA VAL A 49 30.71 -6.37 40.80
C VAL A 49 30.49 -6.97 42.20
N SER A 50 29.83 -6.23 43.10
CA SER A 50 29.46 -6.72 44.44
C SER A 50 28.53 -7.92 44.38
N ARG A 51 27.52 -7.88 43.52
CA ARG A 51 26.60 -9.02 43.32
C ARG A 51 27.34 -10.24 42.78
N ALA A 52 28.19 -10.09 41.78
CA ALA A 52 29.01 -11.18 41.27
C ALA A 52 29.99 -11.72 42.34
N TRP A 53 30.54 -10.85 43.18
CA TRP A 53 31.43 -11.24 44.27
C TRP A 53 30.75 -12.14 45.31
N ARG A 54 29.51 -11.79 45.69
CA ARG A 54 28.71 -12.55 46.67
C ARG A 54 28.07 -13.80 46.07
N ALA A 55 27.48 -13.68 44.88
CA ALA A 55 26.66 -14.73 44.26
C ALA A 55 27.44 -15.62 43.27
N GLY A 56 28.70 -15.32 42.98
CA GLY A 56 29.54 -16.02 42.01
C GLY A 56 29.42 -15.49 40.58
N SER A 57 28.27 -14.92 40.21
CA SER A 57 28.08 -14.26 38.91
C SER A 57 26.95 -13.23 38.92
N ALA A 58 27.01 -12.27 38.00
CA ALA A 58 25.92 -11.36 37.68
C ALA A 58 25.90 -11.05 36.18
N GLN A 59 24.73 -11.01 35.57
CA GLN A 59 24.58 -10.70 34.15
C GLN A 59 23.83 -9.38 33.97
N GLN A 60 24.25 -8.59 32.99
CA GLN A 60 23.66 -7.30 32.68
C GLN A 60 23.55 -7.11 31.16
N VAL A 61 22.39 -6.65 30.72
CA VAL A 61 22.20 -6.19 29.34
C VAL A 61 22.24 -4.67 29.34
N PHE A 62 23.11 -4.11 28.50
CA PHE A 62 23.22 -2.68 28.28
C PHE A 62 22.57 -2.33 26.95
N GLU A 63 21.69 -1.34 27.01
CA GLU A 63 21.22 -0.60 25.85
C GLU A 63 21.78 0.82 25.94
N LEU A 64 22.60 1.16 24.96
CA LEU A 64 23.25 2.45 24.89
C LEU A 64 22.65 3.21 23.73
N THR A 65 22.14 4.38 24.05
CA THR A 65 21.40 5.29 23.18
C THR A 65 22.02 6.67 23.32
N PRO A 66 21.70 7.62 22.44
CA PRO A 66 22.14 9.00 22.60
C PRO A 66 21.73 9.64 23.94
N ALA A 67 20.66 9.14 24.59
CA ALA A 67 20.20 9.60 25.89
C ALA A 67 20.96 8.96 27.07
N THR A 68 21.44 7.73 26.91
CA THR A 68 22.27 7.03 27.90
C THR A 68 23.74 7.32 27.62
N ARG A 69 24.23 8.45 28.15
CA ARG A 69 25.62 8.91 28.00
C ARG A 69 26.62 7.82 28.38
N ASP A 70 27.44 7.40 27.43
CA ASP A 70 28.68 6.66 27.66
C ASP A 70 29.87 7.61 27.45
N ARG A 71 30.80 7.65 28.42
CA ARG A 71 31.98 8.52 28.38
C ARG A 71 32.99 8.10 27.29
N TYR A 72 32.78 6.92 26.72
CA TYR A 72 33.73 6.26 25.84
C TYR A 72 33.22 6.07 24.42
N ARG A 73 31.99 6.43 24.01
CA ARG A 73 31.54 6.19 22.62
C ARG A 73 31.33 7.48 21.82
N PRO A 74 31.37 7.42 20.47
CA PRO A 74 30.99 8.56 19.63
C PRO A 74 29.55 9.00 19.90
N ASP A 75 29.31 10.31 19.84
CA ASP A 75 27.95 10.86 19.99
C ASP A 75 27.00 10.28 18.93
N GLY A 76 25.83 9.84 19.37
CA GLY A 76 24.80 9.28 18.49
C GLY A 76 24.87 7.77 18.27
N ALA A 77 25.91 7.08 18.75
CA ALA A 77 26.03 5.63 18.57
C ALA A 77 24.96 4.86 19.39
N VAL A 78 24.32 3.87 18.75
CA VAL A 78 23.44 2.90 19.42
C VAL A 78 24.17 1.57 19.49
N ALA A 79 24.24 0.97 20.68
CA ALA A 79 24.92 -0.30 20.87
C ALA A 79 24.28 -1.14 21.98
N TYR A 80 24.35 -2.46 21.80
CA TYR A 80 23.77 -3.43 22.71
C TYR A 80 24.84 -4.39 23.21
N PHE A 81 25.01 -4.49 24.53
CA PHE A 81 25.97 -5.43 25.12
C PHE A 81 25.28 -6.37 26.08
N ASN A 82 25.71 -7.62 26.06
CA ASN A 82 25.45 -8.52 27.17
C ASN A 82 26.77 -8.74 27.91
N VAL A 83 26.79 -8.41 29.19
CA VAL A 83 27.97 -8.48 30.03
C VAL A 83 27.75 -9.46 31.16
N LEU A 84 28.64 -10.44 31.26
CA LEU A 84 28.71 -11.40 32.35
C LEU A 84 29.86 -11.03 33.27
N TRP A 85 29.53 -10.78 34.53
CA TRP A 85 30.48 -10.61 35.63
C TRP A 85 30.58 -11.93 36.37
N GLN A 86 31.78 -12.49 36.48
CA GLN A 86 31.98 -13.79 37.11
C GLN A 86 33.13 -13.74 38.11
N ARG A 87 32.90 -14.25 39.32
CA ARG A 87 33.96 -14.39 40.31
C ARG A 87 34.81 -15.62 39.98
N VAL A 88 36.12 -15.42 39.90
CA VAL A 88 37.13 -16.46 39.69
C VAL A 88 38.21 -16.29 40.73
N GLY A 89 38.12 -17.07 41.82
CA GLY A 89 38.98 -16.91 43.00
C GLY A 89 38.82 -15.52 43.62
N ASP A 90 39.90 -14.74 43.63
CA ASP A 90 39.97 -13.38 44.16
C ASP A 90 39.79 -12.29 43.10
N TYR A 91 39.34 -12.68 41.91
CA TYR A 91 39.09 -11.78 40.78
C TYR A 91 37.62 -11.79 40.38
N VAL A 92 37.17 -10.67 39.82
CA VAL A 92 35.94 -10.61 39.03
C VAL A 92 36.35 -10.38 37.59
N VAL A 93 35.90 -11.28 36.71
CA VAL A 93 36.12 -11.20 35.27
C VAL A 93 34.85 -10.67 34.63
N GLU A 94 35.00 -9.65 33.79
CA GLU A 94 33.94 -9.12 32.94
C GLU A 94 34.10 -9.68 31.53
N VAL A 95 33.05 -10.31 31.03
CA VAL A 95 32.97 -10.82 29.65
C VAL A 95 31.80 -10.14 28.96
N GLY A 96 32.10 -9.21 28.05
CA GLY A 96 31.10 -8.56 27.21
C GLY A 96 30.96 -9.26 25.87
N ASN A 97 29.75 -9.29 25.32
CA ASN A 97 29.47 -9.62 23.93
C ASN A 97 28.73 -8.43 23.29
N ASP A 98 29.24 -7.97 22.15
CA ASP A 98 28.52 -7.00 21.34
C ASP A 98 27.39 -7.71 20.60
N LEU A 99 26.16 -7.28 20.86
CA LEU A 99 24.94 -7.80 20.26
C LEU A 99 24.33 -6.78 19.29
N THR A 100 25.03 -5.71 18.96
CA THR A 100 24.49 -4.61 18.16
C THR A 100 24.03 -5.09 16.79
N GLU A 101 24.89 -5.81 16.06
CA GLU A 101 24.53 -6.37 14.75
C GLU A 101 23.33 -7.33 14.84
N VAL A 102 23.34 -8.23 15.82
CA VAL A 102 22.24 -9.19 16.04
C VAL A 102 20.92 -8.47 16.33
N ARG A 103 20.95 -7.44 17.17
CA ARG A 103 19.76 -6.65 17.51
C ARG A 103 19.23 -5.85 16.33
N MET A 104 20.12 -5.24 15.55
CA MET A 104 19.75 -4.49 14.35
C MET A 104 19.10 -5.40 13.30
N LEU A 105 19.67 -6.59 13.05
CA LEU A 105 19.09 -7.58 12.15
C LEU A 105 17.71 -8.07 12.64
N GLN A 106 17.55 -8.30 13.95
CA GLN A 106 16.25 -8.68 14.52
C GLN A 106 15.19 -7.60 14.33
N MET A 107 15.54 -6.32 14.49
CA MET A 107 14.62 -5.21 14.24
C MET A 107 14.23 -5.15 12.76
N GLN A 108 15.21 -5.24 11.85
CA GLN A 108 14.94 -5.27 10.41
C GLN A 108 14.03 -6.41 9.98
N LEU A 109 14.23 -7.62 10.52
CA LEU A 109 13.37 -8.77 10.25
C LEU A 109 11.94 -8.50 10.71
N LYS A 110 11.76 -7.96 11.91
CA LYS A 110 10.43 -7.65 12.46
C LYS A 110 9.71 -6.57 11.64
N ASP A 111 10.44 -5.56 11.17
CA ASP A 111 9.90 -4.52 10.31
C ASP A 111 9.46 -5.10 8.95
N HIS A 112 10.28 -5.98 8.36
CA HIS A 112 9.96 -6.66 7.11
C HIS A 112 8.74 -7.59 7.25
N GLU A 113 8.65 -8.36 8.34
CA GLU A 113 7.49 -9.20 8.64
C GLU A 113 6.21 -8.38 8.77
N SER A 114 6.29 -7.26 9.50
CA SER A 114 5.16 -6.35 9.68
C SER A 114 4.71 -5.74 8.35
N ALA A 115 5.66 -5.27 7.52
CA ALA A 115 5.36 -4.75 6.20
C ALA A 115 4.69 -5.83 5.31
N SER A 116 5.22 -7.05 5.31
CA SER A 116 4.66 -8.17 4.53
C SER A 116 3.25 -8.56 5.00
N ALA A 117 3.01 -8.61 6.31
CA ALA A 117 1.69 -8.90 6.87
C ALA A 117 0.65 -7.86 6.43
N THR A 118 1.05 -6.58 6.48
CA THR A 118 0.18 -5.45 6.08
C THR A 118 -0.15 -5.52 4.58
N ALA A 119 0.84 -5.83 3.74
CA ALA A 119 0.66 -6.02 2.30
C ALA A 119 -0.24 -7.21 1.97
N MET A 120 -0.08 -8.34 2.67
CA MET A 120 -0.94 -9.52 2.50
C MET A 120 -2.39 -9.20 2.86
N GLN A 121 -2.62 -8.50 3.97
CA GLN A 121 -3.96 -8.14 4.41
C GLN A 121 -4.65 -7.17 3.43
N ALA A 122 -3.92 -6.19 2.91
CA ALA A 122 -4.42 -5.32 1.84
C ALA A 122 -4.81 -6.12 0.59
N ARG A 123 -3.99 -7.13 0.22
CA ARG A 123 -4.28 -8.01 -0.93
C ARG A 123 -5.53 -8.86 -0.71
N ILE A 124 -5.71 -9.46 0.47
CA ILE A 124 -6.91 -10.24 0.80
C ILE A 124 -8.16 -9.37 0.70
N VAL A 125 -8.12 -8.16 1.29
CA VAL A 125 -9.25 -7.22 1.24
C VAL A 125 -9.58 -6.82 -0.20
N ALA A 126 -8.56 -6.57 -1.03
CA ALA A 126 -8.76 -6.26 -2.45
C ALA A 126 -9.43 -7.42 -3.21
N GLN A 127 -8.95 -8.66 -3.02
CA GLN A 127 -9.54 -9.85 -3.63
C GLN A 127 -11.00 -10.05 -3.23
N GLU A 128 -11.32 -9.84 -1.95
CA GLU A 128 -12.69 -9.99 -1.45
C GLU A 128 -13.63 -8.92 -2.03
N ARG A 129 -13.15 -7.66 -2.15
CA ARG A 129 -13.91 -6.60 -2.83
C ARG A 129 -14.20 -6.94 -4.29
N GLU A 130 -13.21 -7.49 -5.00
CA GLU A 130 -13.39 -7.90 -6.39
C GLU A 130 -14.40 -9.05 -6.52
N ARG A 131 -14.36 -10.01 -5.59
CA ARG A 131 -15.34 -11.09 -5.51
C ARG A 131 -16.75 -10.56 -5.29
N ILE A 132 -16.95 -9.68 -4.30
CA ILE A 132 -18.26 -9.06 -4.01
C ILE A 132 -18.78 -8.27 -5.22
N ALA A 133 -17.91 -7.49 -5.87
CA ALA A 133 -18.28 -6.74 -7.07
C ALA A 133 -18.75 -7.66 -8.21
N ARG A 134 -18.10 -8.82 -8.39
CA ARG A 134 -18.48 -9.81 -9.41
C ARG A 134 -19.79 -10.50 -9.07
N ASP A 135 -19.96 -10.95 -7.82
CA ASP A 135 -21.19 -11.60 -7.35
C ASP A 135 -22.41 -10.67 -7.49
N LEU A 136 -22.26 -9.38 -7.13
CA LEU A 136 -23.30 -8.37 -7.31
C LEU A 136 -23.64 -8.14 -8.78
N HIS A 137 -22.62 -8.08 -9.64
CA HIS A 137 -22.83 -7.91 -11.07
C HIS A 137 -23.62 -9.08 -11.68
N ASP A 138 -23.20 -10.31 -11.37
CA ASP A 138 -23.77 -11.50 -12.00
C ASP A 138 -25.15 -11.84 -11.45
N SER A 139 -25.37 -11.72 -10.14
CA SER A 139 -26.65 -12.10 -9.56
C SER A 139 -27.68 -10.97 -9.63
N VAL A 140 -27.32 -9.72 -9.29
CA VAL A 140 -28.31 -8.66 -9.06
C VAL A 140 -28.56 -7.87 -10.34
N ILE A 141 -27.51 -7.41 -11.02
CA ILE A 141 -27.67 -6.59 -12.22
C ILE A 141 -28.33 -7.41 -13.34
N GLN A 142 -27.94 -8.66 -13.56
CA GLN A 142 -28.53 -9.52 -14.60
C GLN A 142 -30.02 -9.79 -14.35
N GLN A 143 -30.42 -10.07 -13.09
CA GLN A 143 -31.83 -10.31 -12.74
C GLN A 143 -32.69 -9.04 -12.90
N LEU A 144 -32.16 -7.88 -12.52
CA LEU A 144 -32.85 -6.60 -12.71
C LEU A 144 -33.01 -6.30 -14.21
N PHE A 145 -31.99 -6.58 -15.02
CA PHE A 145 -32.06 -6.37 -16.47
C PHE A 145 -33.11 -7.27 -17.13
N ALA A 146 -33.17 -8.55 -16.75
CA ALA A 146 -34.21 -9.47 -17.20
C ALA A 146 -35.62 -9.00 -16.78
N SER A 147 -35.76 -8.47 -15.57
CA SER A 147 -37.02 -7.91 -15.08
C SER A 147 -37.47 -6.69 -15.88
N VAL A 148 -36.55 -5.78 -16.23
CA VAL A 148 -36.82 -4.63 -17.11
C VAL A 148 -37.30 -5.08 -18.49
N LEU A 149 -36.66 -6.09 -19.09
CA LEU A 149 -37.06 -6.62 -20.39
C LEU A 149 -38.46 -7.25 -20.37
N LEU A 150 -38.78 -8.03 -19.34
CA LEU A 150 -40.10 -8.63 -19.16
C LEU A 150 -41.19 -7.57 -19.00
N LEU A 151 -40.92 -6.52 -18.22
CA LEU A 151 -41.85 -5.40 -18.03
C LEU A 151 -42.07 -4.64 -19.34
N ASN A 152 -41.01 -4.30 -20.07
CA ASN A 152 -41.15 -3.62 -21.37
C ASN A 152 -41.97 -4.45 -22.38
N SER A 153 -41.79 -5.78 -22.37
CA SER A 153 -42.59 -6.69 -23.21
C SER A 153 -44.08 -6.70 -22.81
N LEU A 154 -44.39 -6.67 -21.51
CA LEU A 154 -45.78 -6.60 -21.02
C LEU A 154 -46.42 -5.24 -21.34
N ALA A 155 -45.66 -4.15 -21.24
CA ALA A 155 -46.14 -2.82 -21.61
C ALA A 155 -46.51 -2.73 -23.11
N GLY A 156 -45.68 -3.29 -23.99
CA GLY A 156 -45.92 -3.28 -25.44
C GLY A 156 -47.09 -4.16 -25.90
N ASN A 157 -47.48 -5.17 -25.10
CA ASN A 157 -48.59 -6.09 -25.40
C ASN A 157 -49.89 -5.76 -24.63
N SER A 158 -49.90 -4.71 -23.81
CA SER A 158 -51.06 -4.33 -23.00
C SER A 158 -52.10 -3.54 -23.79
N SER A 159 -53.35 -4.00 -23.78
CA SER A 159 -54.50 -3.27 -24.34
C SER A 159 -55.00 -2.12 -23.45
N SER A 160 -54.51 -2.05 -22.20
CA SER A 160 -54.88 -1.01 -21.21
C SER A 160 -53.78 0.06 -21.11
N PRO A 161 -54.09 1.34 -21.36
CA PRO A 161 -53.14 2.45 -21.24
C PRO A 161 -52.54 2.59 -19.84
N ASP A 162 -53.35 2.40 -18.79
CA ASP A 162 -52.92 2.50 -17.39
C ASP A 162 -51.95 1.38 -17.01
N CYS A 163 -52.18 0.17 -17.53
CA CYS A 163 -51.30 -0.97 -17.27
C CYS A 163 -49.96 -0.83 -18.00
N ALA A 164 -49.96 -0.31 -19.24
CA ALA A 164 -48.74 0.02 -19.97
C ALA A 164 -47.92 1.10 -19.24
N GLN A 165 -48.58 2.16 -18.75
CA GLN A 165 -47.93 3.26 -18.04
C GLN A 165 -47.36 2.83 -16.67
N ALA A 166 -48.07 1.98 -15.92
CA ALA A 166 -47.58 1.42 -14.67
C ALA A 166 -46.34 0.53 -14.88
N THR A 167 -46.37 -0.31 -15.92
CA THR A 167 -45.27 -1.23 -16.25
C THR A 167 -44.02 -0.47 -16.70
N GLN A 168 -44.19 0.61 -17.48
CA GLN A 168 -43.11 1.52 -17.88
C GLN A 168 -42.43 2.18 -16.67
N ARG A 169 -43.20 2.69 -15.70
CA ARG A 169 -42.66 3.32 -14.48
C ARG A 169 -41.83 2.35 -13.63
N VAL A 170 -42.25 1.09 -13.54
CA VAL A 170 -41.48 0.06 -12.82
C VAL A 170 -40.18 -0.25 -13.57
N ALA A 171 -40.20 -0.33 -14.91
CA ALA A 171 -39.01 -0.53 -15.71
C ALA A 171 -38.00 0.63 -15.58
N GLU A 172 -38.48 1.88 -15.54
CA GLU A 172 -37.66 3.07 -15.28
C GLU A 172 -37.03 3.03 -13.89
N THR A 173 -37.81 2.67 -12.86
CA THR A 173 -37.32 2.56 -11.48
C THR A 173 -36.23 1.48 -11.36
N LEU A 174 -36.42 0.32 -11.98
CA LEU A 174 -35.41 -0.75 -11.98
C LEU A 174 -34.14 -0.34 -12.75
N SER A 175 -34.27 0.43 -13.82
CA SER A 175 -33.12 0.96 -14.57
C SER A 175 -32.32 1.96 -13.74
N GLN A 176 -33.00 2.77 -12.92
CA GLN A 176 -32.37 3.66 -11.94
C GLN A 176 -31.57 2.86 -10.90
N VAL A 177 -32.19 1.82 -10.32
CA VAL A 177 -31.54 0.94 -9.33
C VAL A 177 -30.33 0.21 -9.92
N ILE A 178 -30.40 -0.25 -11.18
CA ILE A 178 -29.24 -0.83 -11.88
C ILE A 178 -28.09 0.18 -11.97
N THR A 179 -28.40 1.45 -12.23
CA THR A 179 -27.40 2.51 -12.35
C THR A 179 -26.73 2.77 -10.99
N GLU A 180 -27.51 2.86 -9.91
CA GLU A 180 -26.99 3.03 -8.54
C GLU A 180 -26.11 1.84 -8.10
N ILE A 181 -26.52 0.61 -8.41
CA ILE A 181 -25.72 -0.59 -8.11
C ILE A 181 -24.41 -0.58 -8.90
N ARG A 182 -24.42 -0.16 -10.17
CA ARG A 182 -23.19 -0.02 -10.97
C ARG A 182 -22.23 1.01 -10.39
N GLU A 183 -22.74 2.14 -9.92
CA GLU A 183 -21.93 3.16 -9.24
C GLU A 183 -21.33 2.63 -7.93
N CYS A 184 -22.10 1.83 -7.19
CA CYS A 184 -21.63 1.17 -5.97
C CYS A 184 -20.52 0.14 -6.26
N ILE A 185 -20.69 -0.69 -7.30
CA ILE A 185 -19.67 -1.64 -7.77
C ILE A 185 -18.39 -0.92 -8.21
N LEU A 186 -18.52 0.20 -8.92
CA LEU A 186 -17.37 1.01 -9.31
C LEU A 186 -16.64 1.57 -8.09
N HIS A 187 -17.36 2.10 -7.10
CA HIS A 187 -16.76 2.54 -5.82
C HIS A 187 -16.03 1.40 -5.09
N VAL A 188 -16.59 0.18 -5.10
CA VAL A 188 -15.96 -1.00 -4.49
C VAL A 188 -14.69 -1.42 -5.25
N ARG A 189 -14.64 -1.22 -6.57
CA ARG A 189 -13.47 -1.53 -7.42
C ARG A 189 -12.39 -0.45 -7.45
N GLU A 190 -12.75 0.84 -7.32
CA GLU A 190 -11.80 1.97 -7.37
C GLU A 190 -10.79 1.98 -6.20
N THR A 191 -10.98 1.14 -5.19
CA THR A 191 -10.02 0.94 -4.10
C THR A 191 -9.04 -0.21 -4.33
N ILE A 192 -9.10 -0.89 -5.48
CA ILE A 192 -8.18 -1.94 -5.89
C ILE A 192 -7.18 -1.34 -6.88
N PRO A 193 -5.86 -1.44 -6.66
CA PRO A 193 -4.88 -1.06 -7.68
C PRO A 193 -4.99 -2.01 -8.87
N SER A 194 -5.78 -1.63 -9.88
CA SER A 194 -5.85 -2.30 -11.17
C SER A 194 -4.88 -1.61 -12.16
N SER A 195 -4.43 -2.32 -13.18
CA SER A 195 -3.80 -1.66 -14.34
C SER A 195 -4.90 -1.00 -15.19
N LEU A 196 -4.56 0.07 -15.92
CA LEU A 196 -5.50 0.70 -16.86
C LEU A 196 -6.00 -0.33 -17.90
N GLU A 197 -5.15 -1.28 -18.28
CA GLU A 197 -5.53 -2.34 -19.22
C GLU A 197 -6.66 -3.22 -18.67
N MET A 198 -6.57 -3.62 -17.40
CA MET A 198 -7.61 -4.42 -16.75
C MET A 198 -8.92 -3.63 -16.68
N GLU A 199 -8.87 -2.34 -16.34
CA GLU A 199 -10.05 -1.48 -16.32
C GLU A 199 -10.71 -1.33 -17.69
N LEU A 200 -9.93 -1.17 -18.76
CA LEU A 200 -10.48 -1.03 -20.11
C LEU A 200 -11.03 -2.35 -20.64
N ARG A 201 -10.37 -3.47 -20.34
CA ARG A 201 -10.88 -4.82 -20.64
C ARG A 201 -12.20 -5.09 -19.93
N ASP A 202 -12.34 -4.69 -18.66
CA ASP A 202 -13.61 -4.77 -17.93
C ASP A 202 -14.71 -3.95 -18.63
N VAL A 203 -14.42 -2.69 -18.98
CA VAL A 203 -15.37 -1.79 -19.65
C VAL A 203 -15.92 -2.40 -20.94
N VAL A 204 -15.07 -2.98 -21.78
CA VAL A 204 -15.51 -3.62 -23.04
C VAL A 204 -16.11 -5.01 -22.83
N GLY A 205 -15.67 -5.74 -21.80
CA GLY A 205 -16.21 -7.06 -21.44
C GLY A 205 -17.71 -7.02 -21.15
N PHE A 206 -18.19 -5.94 -20.53
CA PHE A 206 -19.63 -5.71 -20.33
C PHE A 206 -20.44 -5.56 -21.63
N LEU A 207 -19.81 -5.12 -22.73
CA LEU A 207 -20.44 -4.96 -24.04
C LEU A 207 -20.39 -6.25 -24.88
N VAL A 208 -19.33 -7.05 -24.71
CA VAL A 208 -19.18 -8.38 -25.35
C VAL A 208 -20.27 -9.34 -24.89
N GLY A 209 -20.66 -9.32 -23.61
CA GLY A 209 -21.75 -10.18 -23.12
C GLY A 209 -23.11 -9.92 -23.80
N ALA A 210 -23.28 -8.78 -24.45
CA ALA A 210 -24.51 -8.37 -25.12
C ALA A 210 -24.46 -8.52 -26.65
N THR A 211 -23.28 -8.73 -27.28
CA THR A 211 -23.09 -8.69 -28.75
C THR A 211 -21.95 -9.59 -29.25
N ALA A 212 -21.94 -9.93 -30.54
CA ALA A 212 -20.87 -10.73 -31.15
C ALA A 212 -19.59 -9.94 -31.51
N THR A 213 -19.51 -8.67 -31.12
CA THR A 213 -18.43 -7.74 -31.48
C THR A 213 -17.11 -8.10 -30.79
N ARG A 214 -16.01 -8.12 -31.55
CA ARG A 214 -14.65 -8.39 -31.07
C ARG A 214 -13.97 -7.10 -30.62
N PHE A 215 -13.30 -7.15 -29.48
CA PHE A 215 -12.52 -6.02 -28.96
C PHE A 215 -11.03 -6.36 -28.86
N VAL A 216 -10.18 -5.42 -29.29
CA VAL A 216 -8.74 -5.44 -29.06
C VAL A 216 -8.37 -4.23 -28.22
N VAL A 217 -7.66 -4.46 -27.11
CA VAL A 217 -7.18 -3.40 -26.22
C VAL A 217 -5.66 -3.48 -26.15
N ASP A 218 -5.00 -2.40 -26.51
CA ASP A 218 -3.55 -2.24 -26.50
C ASP A 218 -3.16 -0.98 -25.73
N ILE A 219 -2.21 -1.08 -24.81
CA ILE A 219 -1.75 0.04 -23.98
C ILE A 219 -0.24 0.03 -23.97
N ALA A 220 0.36 1.16 -24.33
CA ALA A 220 1.81 1.32 -24.25
C ALA A 220 2.30 1.28 -22.79
N ASP A 221 3.42 0.58 -22.56
CA ASP A 221 3.99 0.31 -21.22
C ASP A 221 4.34 1.59 -20.42
N ASP A 222 4.58 2.71 -21.10
CA ASP A 222 4.99 3.98 -20.51
C ASP A 222 3.81 4.89 -20.10
N VAL A 223 2.57 4.41 -20.29
CA VAL A 223 1.35 5.13 -19.92
C VAL A 223 1.15 5.08 -18.40
N ARG A 224 1.38 6.21 -17.75
CA ARG A 224 1.09 6.42 -16.33
C ARG A 224 0.10 7.57 -16.16
N CYS A 225 -1.07 7.27 -15.61
CA CYS A 225 -2.19 8.19 -15.47
C CYS A 225 -2.67 8.23 -14.02
N ASP A 226 -3.04 9.41 -13.53
CA ASP A 226 -3.74 9.55 -12.25
C ASP A 226 -5.19 9.06 -12.35
N GLY A 227 -5.87 8.97 -11.20
CA GLY A 227 -7.24 8.43 -11.13
C GLY A 227 -8.25 9.23 -11.96
N GLU A 228 -8.07 10.55 -12.09
CA GLU A 228 -8.98 11.42 -12.85
C GLU A 228 -8.83 11.17 -14.36
N ILE A 229 -7.59 11.10 -14.86
CA ILE A 229 -7.32 10.76 -16.25
C ILE A 229 -7.82 9.34 -16.56
N ARG A 230 -7.57 8.36 -15.70
CA ARG A 230 -8.07 6.99 -15.88
C ARG A 230 -9.60 6.96 -15.97
N SER A 231 -10.29 7.69 -15.09
CA SER A 231 -11.75 7.81 -15.11
C SER A 231 -12.27 8.40 -16.43
N ASN A 232 -11.62 9.45 -16.92
CA ASN A 232 -11.96 10.05 -18.21
C ASN A 232 -11.72 9.09 -19.39
N ILE A 233 -10.61 8.35 -19.40
CA ILE A 233 -10.33 7.33 -20.42
C ILE A 233 -11.41 6.24 -20.40
N ARG A 234 -11.79 5.72 -19.22
CA ARG A 234 -12.87 4.73 -19.09
C ARG A 234 -14.19 5.25 -19.66
N ALA A 235 -14.55 6.50 -19.39
CA ALA A 235 -15.77 7.11 -19.90
C ALA A 235 -15.73 7.25 -21.43
N VAL A 236 -14.59 7.69 -21.99
CA VAL A 236 -14.38 7.80 -23.45
C VAL A 236 -14.50 6.45 -24.13
N VAL A 237 -13.83 5.42 -23.59
CA VAL A 237 -13.87 4.07 -24.14
C VAL A 237 -15.28 3.48 -24.07
N ARG A 238 -15.96 3.60 -22.91
CA ARG A 238 -17.33 3.09 -22.74
C ARG A 238 -18.29 3.69 -23.75
N GLU A 239 -18.30 5.01 -23.86
CA GLU A 239 -19.22 5.72 -24.75
C GLU A 239 -18.94 5.42 -26.21
N SER A 240 -17.66 5.45 -26.62
CA SER A 240 -17.27 5.19 -28.01
C SER A 240 -17.57 3.74 -28.41
N ALA A 241 -17.25 2.77 -27.55
CA ALA A 241 -17.58 1.37 -27.78
C ALA A 241 -19.10 1.14 -27.82
N THR A 242 -19.85 1.79 -26.94
CA THR A 242 -21.33 1.73 -26.94
C THR A 242 -21.90 2.27 -28.24
N ASN A 243 -21.35 3.38 -28.75
CA ASN A 243 -21.78 3.98 -30.00
C ASN A 243 -21.45 3.10 -31.21
N ALA A 244 -20.23 2.55 -31.28
CA ALA A 244 -19.85 1.62 -32.34
C ALA A 244 -20.74 0.37 -32.37
N VAL A 245 -21.07 -0.19 -31.21
CA VAL A 245 -21.95 -1.37 -31.09
C VAL A 245 -23.41 -1.04 -31.43
N LYS A 246 -23.98 0.02 -30.86
CA LYS A 246 -25.42 0.33 -31.00
C LYS A 246 -25.78 1.02 -32.30
N HIS A 247 -24.88 1.84 -32.83
CA HIS A 247 -25.16 2.72 -33.97
C HIS A 247 -24.28 2.40 -35.17
N GLY A 248 -23.04 1.95 -34.94
CA GLY A 248 -22.09 1.61 -35.99
C GLY A 248 -22.28 0.22 -36.60
N HIS A 249 -22.95 -0.71 -35.92
CA HIS A 249 -22.97 -2.13 -36.29
C HIS A 249 -21.58 -2.73 -36.47
N ALA A 250 -20.59 -2.26 -35.70
CA ALA A 250 -19.21 -2.72 -35.80
C ALA A 250 -19.05 -4.17 -35.35
N GLU A 251 -18.28 -4.94 -36.10
CA GLU A 251 -17.87 -6.31 -35.76
C GLU A 251 -16.52 -6.32 -35.04
N ASN A 252 -15.66 -5.33 -35.29
CA ASN A 252 -14.34 -5.21 -34.70
C ASN A 252 -14.10 -3.79 -34.17
N ILE A 253 -13.68 -3.69 -32.91
CA ILE A 253 -13.33 -2.44 -32.25
C ILE A 253 -11.92 -2.56 -31.67
N THR A 254 -11.04 -1.63 -32.06
CA THR A 254 -9.66 -1.54 -31.56
C THR A 254 -9.50 -0.30 -30.70
N ILE A 255 -8.94 -0.48 -29.50
CA ILE A 255 -8.65 0.59 -28.54
C ILE A 255 -7.14 0.58 -28.28
N SER A 256 -6.48 1.71 -28.55
CA SER A 256 -5.05 1.89 -28.28
C SER A 256 -4.83 3.12 -27.40
N VAL A 257 -4.09 2.96 -26.31
CA VAL A 257 -3.71 4.08 -25.42
C VAL A 257 -2.20 4.28 -25.48
N VAL A 258 -1.78 5.47 -25.89
CA VAL A 258 -0.35 5.81 -26.00
C VAL A 258 -0.04 7.11 -25.27
N ARG A 259 1.21 7.24 -24.84
CA ARG A 259 1.73 8.50 -24.31
C ARG A 259 2.46 9.26 -25.42
N SER A 260 2.17 10.55 -25.53
CA SER A 260 2.89 11.48 -26.40
C SER A 260 3.26 12.73 -25.61
N GLY A 261 4.51 12.77 -25.14
CA GLY A 261 5.00 13.83 -24.25
C GLY A 261 4.21 13.91 -22.93
N TYR A 262 3.52 15.04 -22.73
CA TYR A 262 2.66 15.30 -21.57
C TYR A 262 1.18 14.92 -21.80
N HIS A 263 0.86 14.34 -22.96
CA HIS A 263 -0.49 13.95 -23.32
C HIS A 263 -0.64 12.43 -23.31
N VAL A 264 -1.83 11.99 -22.90
CA VAL A 264 -2.30 10.62 -23.11
C VAL A 264 -3.29 10.67 -24.26
N ILE A 265 -3.04 9.86 -25.28
CA ILE A 265 -3.87 9.80 -26.49
C ILE A 265 -4.58 8.45 -26.51
N VAL A 266 -5.90 8.49 -26.66
CA VAL A 266 -6.76 7.30 -26.77
C VAL A 266 -7.26 7.23 -28.20
N TYR A 267 -6.84 6.19 -28.92
CA TYR A 267 -7.34 5.85 -30.25
C TYR A 267 -8.42 4.78 -30.11
N ILE A 268 -9.56 5.02 -30.74
CA ILE A 268 -10.66 4.05 -30.81
C ILE A 268 -11.07 3.99 -32.28
N ALA A 269 -10.96 2.80 -32.87
CA ALA A 269 -11.30 2.55 -34.26
C ALA A 269 -12.28 1.39 -34.35
N ASP A 270 -13.29 1.52 -35.19
CA ASP A 270 -14.29 0.50 -35.48
C ASP A 270 -14.48 0.32 -36.99
N ASP A 271 -15.01 -0.84 -37.40
CA ASP A 271 -15.32 -1.19 -38.78
C ASP A 271 -16.80 -1.01 -39.14
N GLY A 272 -17.51 -0.17 -38.38
CA GLY A 272 -18.92 0.10 -38.57
C GLY A 272 -19.26 1.04 -39.72
N VAL A 273 -20.55 1.38 -39.83
CA VAL A 273 -21.13 2.20 -40.91
C VAL A 273 -20.75 3.70 -40.85
N GLY A 274 -19.93 4.11 -39.87
CA GLY A 274 -19.51 5.49 -39.69
C GLY A 274 -20.58 6.39 -39.05
N MET A 275 -20.32 7.69 -38.99
CA MET A 275 -21.21 8.68 -38.38
C MET A 275 -21.86 9.60 -39.42
N PRO A 276 -23.10 10.07 -39.17
CA PRO A 276 -23.76 11.03 -40.05
C PRO A 276 -23.03 12.38 -40.08
N ASP A 277 -23.08 13.08 -41.22
CA ASP A 277 -22.36 14.34 -41.47
C ASP A 277 -22.74 15.49 -40.50
N GLU A 278 -23.95 15.45 -39.93
CA GLU A 278 -24.41 16.40 -38.90
C GLU A 278 -24.73 15.69 -37.56
N PRO A 279 -23.79 15.68 -36.59
CA PRO A 279 -24.07 15.13 -35.27
C PRO A 279 -25.00 16.08 -34.48
N SER A 280 -26.04 15.52 -33.85
CA SER A 280 -26.95 16.28 -32.99
C SER A 280 -26.23 16.87 -31.77
N ALA A 281 -26.62 18.09 -31.37
CA ALA A 281 -25.97 18.85 -30.29
C ALA A 281 -26.03 18.13 -28.91
N SER A 282 -26.99 17.21 -28.73
CA SER A 282 -27.19 16.40 -27.53
C SER A 282 -26.51 15.01 -27.56
N SER A 283 -25.60 14.76 -28.51
CA SER A 283 -24.91 13.47 -28.62
C SER A 283 -23.85 13.26 -27.53
N GLY A 284 -23.59 11.99 -27.18
CA GLY A 284 -22.52 11.62 -26.23
C GLY A 284 -21.13 12.16 -26.62
N LEU A 285 -20.91 12.46 -27.90
CA LEU A 285 -19.71 13.09 -28.44
C LEU A 285 -19.46 14.50 -27.90
N SER A 286 -20.51 15.27 -27.60
CA SER A 286 -20.41 16.58 -26.96
C SER A 286 -19.82 16.45 -25.55
N ASN A 287 -20.25 15.42 -24.80
CA ASN A 287 -19.71 15.12 -23.47
C ASN A 287 -18.26 14.65 -23.54
N LEU A 288 -17.90 13.84 -24.55
CA LEU A 288 -16.52 13.42 -24.79
C LEU A 288 -15.59 14.60 -25.11
N ARG A 289 -16.04 15.54 -25.95
CA ARG A 289 -15.29 16.78 -26.24
C ARG A 289 -15.11 17.65 -25.01
N GLY A 290 -16.12 17.75 -24.14
CA GLY A 290 -16.02 18.47 -22.87
C GLY A 290 -14.92 17.88 -21.97
N ARG A 291 -14.90 16.55 -21.82
CA ARG A 291 -13.90 15.83 -21.01
C ARG A 291 -12.49 15.92 -21.57
N ALA A 292 -12.33 15.85 -22.89
CA ALA A 292 -11.03 16.01 -23.55
C ALA A 292 -10.46 17.43 -23.43
N ARG A 293 -11.33 18.44 -23.22
CA ARG A 293 -10.93 19.85 -23.09
C ARG A 293 -10.71 20.32 -21.65
N SER A 294 -11.09 19.54 -20.64
CA SER A 294 -10.89 19.92 -19.23
C SER A 294 -9.40 20.07 -18.92
N PRO A 295 -8.90 21.29 -18.67
CA PRO A 295 -7.49 21.50 -18.36
C PRO A 295 -7.20 21.03 -16.93
N ARG A 296 -6.05 20.36 -16.77
CA ARG A 296 -5.46 20.04 -15.46
C ARG A 296 -5.26 21.35 -14.67
N ARG A 297 -5.98 21.52 -13.56
CA ARG A 297 -5.64 22.56 -12.58
C ARG A 297 -4.35 22.13 -11.87
N VAL A 298 -3.21 22.61 -12.38
CA VAL A 298 -1.94 22.51 -11.67
C VAL A 298 -2.02 23.51 -10.51
N ASN A 299 -2.08 23.01 -9.27
CA ASN A 299 -1.91 23.83 -8.09
C ASN A 299 -0.43 24.24 -8.01
N ASP A 300 -0.11 25.44 -8.47
CA ASP A 300 1.15 26.11 -8.15
C ASP A 300 1.12 26.54 -6.67
N ARG A 301 1.62 25.67 -5.80
CA ARG A 301 2.08 26.04 -4.45
C ARG A 301 3.34 25.25 -4.13
N GLU A 302 4.46 25.67 -4.71
CA GLU A 302 5.81 25.55 -4.15
C GLU A 302 6.80 26.32 -5.05
N ALA A 303 6.88 27.63 -4.84
CA ALA A 303 8.05 28.47 -5.14
C ALA A 303 7.80 29.91 -4.69
N ALA A 304 8.02 30.19 -3.40
CA ALA A 304 8.50 31.46 -2.86
C ALA A 304 8.92 31.24 -1.39
#